data_AF-A0AB39ET39-F1
#
_entry.id   AF-A0AB39ET39-F1
#
_cell.length_a   1.000
_cell.length_b   1.000
_cell.length_c   1.000
_cell.angle_alpha   90.00
_cell.angle_beta   90.00
_cell.angle_gamma   90.00
#
_symmetry.space_group_name_H-M   'P 1'
#
loop_
_entity.id
_entity.type
_entity.pdbx_description
1 polymer ?
#
loop_
_entity_poly.entity_id
_entity_poly.type
_entity_poly.pdbx_seq_one_letter_code
_entity_poly.pdbx_strand_id
1 'polypeptide(L)' 'MSIVDVATLLGRSPDGVRVALYTDTDFSRKLKPAMLRVGRRVYFRTLQVTEALNLEQPADDEITPAEAATRGPRA' A
#
# COMPACT_ATOMS: atom_id res chain seq x y z
N MET A 1 -1.83 5.74 -0.12
CA MET A 1 -1.53 4.78 0.96
C MET A 1 -1.17 5.51 2.26
N SER A 2 -1.62 5.00 3.40
CA SER A 2 -1.17 5.43 4.73
C SER A 2 0.07 4.64 5.17
N ILE A 3 0.70 5.05 6.28
CA ILE A 3 1.83 4.30 6.85
C ILE A 3 1.43 2.92 7.40
N VAL A 4 0.17 2.75 7.80
CA VAL A 4 -0.33 1.46 8.28
C VAL A 4 -0.39 0.48 7.11
N ASP A 5 -0.86 0.94 5.93
CA ASP A 5 -0.91 0.11 4.72
C ASP A 5 0.50 -0.33 4.28
N VAL A 6 1.47 0.58 4.32
CA VAL A 6 2.89 0.25 4.04
C VAL A 6 3.40 -0.79 5.03
N ALA A 7 3.08 -0.64 6.31
CA ALA A 7 3.51 -1.57 7.35
C ALA A 7 2.92 -2.96 7.15
N THR A 8 1.64 -3.04 6.81
CA THR A 8 0.96 -4.30 6.47
C THR A 8 1.60 -4.97 5.25
N LEU A 9 1.88 -4.22 4.17
CA LEU A 9 2.56 -4.76 2.98
C LEU A 9 3.95 -5.32 3.30
N LEU A 10 4.67 -4.67 4.21
CA LEU A 10 6.02 -5.08 4.60
C LEU A 10 6.04 -6.14 5.72
N GLY A 11 4.88 -6.55 6.25
CA GLY A 11 4.79 -7.45 7.40
C GLY A 11 5.45 -6.88 8.66
N ARG A 12 5.51 -5.55 8.81
CA ARG A 12 6.14 -4.84 9.94
C ARG A 12 5.12 -4.06 10.75
N SER A 13 5.51 -3.65 11.96
CA SER A 13 4.70 -2.70 12.74
C SER A 13 4.80 -1.28 12.15
N PRO A 14 3.73 -0.46 12.24
CA PRO A 14 3.75 0.92 11.79
C PRO A 14 4.86 1.76 12.45
N ASP A 15 5.16 1.51 13.73
CA ASP A 15 6.26 2.20 14.43
C ASP A 15 7.63 1.76 13.93
N GLY A 16 7.82 0.48 13.62
CA GLY A 16 9.05 0.00 12.98
C GLY A 16 9.28 0.66 11.61
N VAL A 17 8.21 0.87 10.84
CA VAL A 17 8.28 1.60 9.56
C VAL A 17 8.63 3.08 9.79
N ARG A 18 8.05 3.73 10.81
CA ARG A 18 8.42 5.12 11.17
C ARG A 18 9.91 5.21 11.50
N VAL A 19 10.42 4.35 12.37
CA VAL A 19 11.84 4.34 12.74
C VAL A 19 12.69 4.17 11.49
N ALA A 20 12.42 3.15 10.67
CA ALA A 20 13.17 2.88 9.46
C ALA A 20 13.15 4.05 8.45
N LEU A 21 12.06 4.82 8.36
CA LEU A 21 11.95 6.01 7.51
C LEU A 21 12.75 7.22 8.02
N TYR A 22 12.87 7.37 9.34
CA TYR A 22 13.60 8.47 9.97
C TYR A 22 15.07 8.14 10.25
N THR A 23 15.46 6.88 10.19
CA THR A 23 16.87 6.45 10.19
C THR A 23 17.46 6.55 8.78
N ASP A 24 18.74 6.91 8.67
CA ASP A 24 19.46 6.90 7.38
C ASP A 24 19.80 5.46 6.97
N THR A 25 18.93 4.85 6.19
CA THR A 25 19.05 3.48 5.69
C THR A 25 18.70 3.48 4.21
N ASP A 26 19.10 2.45 3.47
CA ASP A 26 18.71 2.30 2.06
C ASP A 26 17.19 2.30 1.88
N PHE A 27 16.47 1.76 2.87
CA PHE A 27 15.01 1.78 2.90
C PHE A 27 14.44 3.20 2.95
N SER A 28 14.96 4.07 3.83
CA SER A 28 14.48 5.46 3.89
C SER A 28 14.83 6.25 2.63
N ARG A 29 16.01 6.02 2.05
CA ARG A 29 16.42 6.67 0.79
C ARG A 29 15.52 6.28 -0.38
N LYS A 30 15.08 5.02 -0.45
CA LYS A 30 14.15 4.52 -1.48
C LYS A 30 12.70 4.99 -1.28
N LEU A 31 12.21 5.02 -0.04
CA LEU A 31 10.80 5.38 0.24
C LEU A 31 10.53 6.87 0.46
N LYS A 32 11.54 7.67 0.82
CA LYS A 32 11.37 9.13 0.99
C LYS A 32 10.80 9.83 -0.26
N PRO A 33 11.24 9.51 -1.50
CA PRO A 33 10.63 10.07 -2.71
C PRO A 33 9.13 9.77 -2.85
N ALA A 34 8.69 8.60 -2.37
CA ALA A 34 7.29 8.16 -2.40
C ALA A 34 6.41 8.84 -1.33
N MET A 35 7.02 9.50 -0.34
CA MET A 35 6.36 10.06 0.82
C MET A 35 5.72 11.42 0.51
N LEU A 36 4.45 11.57 0.86
CA LEU A 36 3.66 12.80 0.72
C LEU A 36 3.17 13.25 2.09
N ARG A 37 3.53 14.48 2.50
CA ARG A 37 2.98 15.09 3.73
C ARG A 37 1.73 15.89 3.40
N VAL A 38 0.63 15.55 4.05
CA VAL A 38 -0.65 16.26 3.95
C VAL A 38 -1.05 16.70 5.36
N GLY A 39 -0.78 17.97 5.68
CA GLY A 39 -0.93 18.49 7.04
C GLY A 39 -0.05 17.73 8.04
N ARG A 40 -0.68 17.17 9.09
CA ARG A 40 -0.01 16.33 10.11
C ARG A 40 0.07 14.85 9.75
N ARG A 41 -0.45 14.45 8.59
CA ARG A 41 -0.49 13.06 8.14
C ARG A 41 0.55 12.80 7.06
N VAL A 42 1.12 11.61 7.10
CA VAL A 42 2.02 11.10 6.09
C VAL A 42 1.29 10.07 5.26
N TYR A 43 1.29 10.28 3.96
CA TYR A 43 0.80 9.36 2.95
C TYR A 43 1.94 8.95 2.03
N PHE A 44 1.68 7.95 1.22
CA PHE A 44 2.61 7.45 0.22
C PHE A 44 1.90 7.32 -1.12
N ARG A 45 2.60 7.72 -2.20
CA ARG A 45 2.15 7.50 -3.57
C ARG A 45 2.33 6.03 -3.90
N THR A 46 1.23 5.33 -4.20
CA THR A 46 1.23 3.89 -4.41
C THR A 46 2.22 3.46 -5.50
N LEU A 47 2.20 4.11 -6.67
CA LEU A 47 3.11 3.78 -7.78
C LEU A 47 4.59 3.86 -7.38
N GLN A 48 4.96 4.92 -6.67
CA GLN A 48 6.35 5.11 -6.21
C GLN A 48 6.74 4.14 -5.09
N VAL A 49 5.79 3.69 -4.26
CA VAL A 49 6.04 2.64 -3.26
C VAL A 49 6.30 1.31 -3.96
N THR A 50 5.50 0.97 -4.96
CA THR A 50 5.66 -0.24 -5.76
C THR A 50 7.02 -0.27 -6.45
N GLU A 51 7.41 0.82 -7.11
CA GLU A 51 8.73 0.97 -7.74
C GLU A 51 9.87 0.91 -6.70
N ALA A 52 9.76 1.63 -5.58
CA ALA A 52 10.80 1.68 -4.56
C ALA A 52 11.06 0.32 -3.87
N LEU A 53 10.02 -0.49 -3.76
CA LEU A 53 10.05 -1.80 -3.13
C LEU A 53 10.22 -2.94 -4.15
N ASN A 54 10.30 -2.63 -5.46
CA ASN A 54 10.24 -3.61 -6.54
C ASN A 54 9.14 -4.66 -6.32
N LEU A 55 7.96 -4.20 -5.87
CA LEU A 55 6.83 -5.09 -5.70
C LEU A 55 6.32 -5.43 -7.11
N GLU A 56 6.21 -6.72 -7.41
CA GLU A 56 5.43 -7.17 -8.57
C GLU A 56 4.01 -6.64 -8.34
N GLN A 57 3.49 -5.81 -9.26
CA GLN A 57 2.09 -5.45 -9.19
C GLN A 57 1.32 -6.75 -9.43
N PRO A 58 0.51 -7.26 -8.47
CA PRO A 58 -0.52 -8.19 -8.85
C PRO A 58 -1.38 -7.42 -9.85
N ALA A 59 -1.38 -7.86 -11.11
CA ALA A 59 -2.33 -7.39 -12.08
C ALA A 59 -3.71 -7.49 -11.43
N ASP A 60 -4.53 -6.45 -11.57
CA ASP A 60 -5.89 -6.36 -11.05
C ASP A 60 -6.82 -7.41 -11.72
N ASP A 61 -6.50 -8.71 -11.62
CA ASP A 61 -7.24 -9.81 -12.24
C ASP A 61 -8.30 -10.43 -11.30
N GLU A 62 -8.36 -10.01 -10.03
CA GLU A 62 -9.48 -10.36 -9.15
C GLU A 62 -10.48 -9.22 -8.99
N ILE A 63 -10.91 -8.64 -10.10
CA ILE A 63 -12.31 -8.22 -10.18
C ILE A 63 -13.11 -9.53 -10.23
N THR A 64 -13.33 -10.18 -9.08
CA THR A 64 -14.40 -11.18 -8.98
C THR A 64 -15.67 -10.40 -9.33
N PRO A 65 -16.24 -10.58 -10.54
CA PRO A 65 -17.45 -9.87 -10.87
C PRO A 65 -18.48 -10.39 -9.90
N ALA A 66 -19.10 -9.43 -9.22
CA ALA A 66 -20.32 -9.57 -8.47
C ALA A 66 -21.08 -10.83 -8.87
N GLU A 67 -21.35 -11.65 -7.86
CA GLU A 67 -22.35 -12.70 -7.77
C GLU A 67 -23.73 -12.14 -8.15
N ALA A 68 -23.86 -11.74 -9.41
CA ALA A 68 -25.05 -11.23 -10.03
C ALA A 68 -25.82 -12.41 -10.59
N ALA A 69 -27.06 -12.52 -10.13
CA ALA A 69 -28.15 -13.20 -10.81
C ALA A 69 -28.18 -14.74 -10.74
N THR A 70 -28.38 -15.28 -9.55
CA THR A 70 -29.22 -16.47 -9.34
C THR A 70 -29.88 -16.26 -7.98
N ARG A 71 -31.19 -16.10 -7.79
CA ARG A 71 -32.34 -16.67 -8.47
C ARG A 71 -33.54 -15.80 -8.05
N GLY A 72 -34.15 -15.06 -8.99
CA GLY A 72 -35.48 -14.47 -8.76
C GLY A 72 -36.53 -15.59 -8.61
N PRO A 73 -37.65 -15.35 -7.90
CA PRO A 73 -38.64 -16.39 -7.65
C PRO A 73 -39.34 -16.72 -8.97
N ARG A 74 -39.32 -17.99 -9.37
CA ARG A 74 -40.08 -18.45 -10.54
C ARG A 74 -41.29 -19.26 -10.05
N ALA A 75 -42.45 -18.64 -10.24
CA ALA A 75 -43.83 -19.14 -10.28
C ALA A 75 -44.37 -19.87 -9.04
#